data_AF-A0A9X2RH70-F1
#
_entry.id   AF-A0A9X2RH70-F1
#
_cell.length_a   1.000
_cell.length_b   1.000
_cell.length_c   1.000
_cell.angle_alpha   90.00
_cell.angle_beta   90.00
_cell.angle_gamma   90.00
#
_symmetry.space_group_name_H-M   'P 1'
#
loop_
_entity.id
_entity.type
_entity.pdbx_description
1 polymer ?
#
loop_
_entity_poly.entity_id
_entity_poly.type
_entity_poly.pdbx_seq_one_letter_code
_entity_poly.pdbx_strand_id
1 'polypeptide(L)'
;MSKIDEYKIEQYIRFAEELTEEEKNEVERLIETSDEMQAIYLFLKQFYEEFDKASRVSKAVIPLTLLQKHQHSGPVVLAAMTKESSASGLVTKATLVSEERKTVVRILEDEQSHSLQFHVIGNQKQPNSYVILSLLNPQVDLVTNEKGKLKGVQELSDIDWSTVSTLLRIPVFKTTVHPGISNKSFNVKNESGQEVEIQKYDEHVQIKVKNEGSVLSRVLVVQDKSSDLIKMSGQPINFELTDPHSKAHLYFYE
;
A
#
# COMPACT_ATOMS: atom_id res chain seq x y z
N MET A 1 23.51 30.46 -34.12
CA MET A 1 22.45 30.57 -33.10
C MET A 1 22.53 29.30 -32.28
N SER A 2 23.03 29.37 -31.03
CA SER A 2 23.21 28.18 -30.20
C SER A 2 21.83 27.69 -29.75
N LYS A 3 21.56 26.41 -30.00
CA LYS A 3 20.42 25.69 -29.43
C LYS A 3 20.61 25.62 -27.92
N ILE A 4 20.14 26.64 -27.22
CA ILE A 4 19.76 26.50 -25.82
C ILE A 4 18.24 26.36 -25.88
N ASP A 5 17.84 25.12 -26.16
CA ASP A 5 16.46 24.71 -26.40
C ASP A 5 16.07 23.83 -25.23
N GLU A 6 15.03 24.20 -24.48
CA GLU A 6 14.18 23.37 -23.59
C GLU A 6 14.87 22.52 -22.51
N TYR A 7 15.89 21.73 -22.85
CA TYR A 7 16.70 20.87 -22.00
C TYR A 7 17.30 21.58 -20.77
N LYS A 8 17.83 22.80 -20.91
CA LYS A 8 18.36 23.55 -19.74
C LYS A 8 17.24 23.95 -18.76
N ILE A 9 16.05 24.31 -19.29
CA ILE A 9 14.88 24.64 -18.48
C ILE A 9 14.36 23.37 -17.79
N GLU A 10 14.32 22.26 -18.50
CA GLU A 10 13.97 20.94 -17.96
C GLU A 10 14.92 20.51 -16.83
N GLN A 11 16.25 20.61 -17.03
CA GLN A 11 17.24 20.32 -16.00
C GLN A 11 17.07 21.22 -14.77
N TYR A 12 16.81 22.51 -14.98
CA TYR A 12 16.54 23.44 -13.88
C TYR A 12 15.27 23.06 -13.09
N ILE A 13 14.24 22.51 -13.75
CA ILE A 13 13.01 22.05 -13.08
C ILE A 13 13.21 20.72 -12.34
N ARG A 14 13.96 19.77 -12.92
CA ARG A 14 14.04 18.38 -12.42
C ARG A 14 15.25 18.07 -11.55
N PHE A 15 16.37 18.75 -11.80
CA PHE A 15 17.68 18.44 -11.26
C PHE A 15 18.45 19.74 -10.93
N ALA A 16 17.78 20.71 -10.28
CA ALA A 16 18.37 22.00 -9.97
C ALA A 16 19.68 21.88 -9.17
N GLU A 17 19.81 20.84 -8.34
CA GLU A 17 20.99 20.52 -7.56
C GLU A 17 22.22 20.11 -8.40
N GLU A 18 22.01 19.67 -9.64
CA GLU A 18 23.09 19.29 -10.56
C GLU A 18 23.65 20.50 -11.33
N LEU A 19 22.95 21.64 -11.28
CA LEU A 19 23.35 22.89 -11.93
C LEU A 19 24.21 23.75 -11.00
N THR A 20 25.22 24.39 -11.59
CA THR A 20 25.98 25.45 -10.93
C THR A 20 25.13 26.70 -10.72
N GLU A 21 25.50 27.56 -9.77
CA GLU A 21 24.79 28.83 -9.54
C GLU A 21 24.82 29.76 -10.76
N GLU A 22 25.88 29.72 -11.57
CA GLU A 22 25.97 30.50 -12.81
C GLU A 22 24.95 30.02 -13.84
N GLU A 23 24.76 28.70 -13.98
CA GLU A 23 23.78 28.10 -14.89
C GLU A 23 22.33 28.36 -14.44
N LYS A 24 22.07 28.31 -13.13
CA LYS A 24 20.75 28.68 -12.58
C LYS A 24 20.39 30.12 -12.89
N ASN A 25 21.31 31.05 -12.63
CA ASN A 25 21.12 32.47 -12.91
C ASN A 25 20.94 32.75 -14.42
N GLU A 26 21.63 32.00 -15.29
CA GLU A 26 21.46 32.08 -16.74
C GLU A 26 20.03 31.66 -17.14
N VAL A 27 19.55 30.53 -16.63
CA VAL A 27 18.20 30.01 -16.91
C VAL A 27 17.12 30.93 -16.35
N GLU A 28 17.28 31.44 -15.13
CA GLU A 28 16.34 32.41 -14.53
C GLU A 28 16.23 33.68 -15.37
N ARG A 29 17.38 34.27 -15.76
CA ARG A 29 17.38 35.45 -16.63
C ARG A 29 16.72 35.16 -17.98
N LEU A 30 16.91 33.97 -18.55
CA LEU A 30 16.27 33.58 -19.81
C LEU A 30 14.74 33.47 -19.67
N ILE A 31 14.25 32.91 -18.57
CA ILE A 31 12.82 32.81 -18.26
C ILE A 31 12.22 34.21 -18.06
N GLU A 32 12.95 35.14 -17.42
CA GLU A 32 12.48 36.51 -17.17
C GLU A 32 12.46 37.40 -18.41
N THR A 33 13.37 37.14 -19.38
CA THR A 33 13.59 38.04 -20.52
C THR A 33 12.91 37.58 -21.82
N SER A 34 12.36 36.35 -21.86
CA SER A 34 11.71 35.78 -23.03
C SER A 34 10.35 35.16 -22.69
N ASP A 35 9.28 35.72 -23.27
CA ASP A 35 7.91 35.21 -23.12
C ASP A 35 7.78 33.75 -23.58
N GLU A 36 8.53 33.36 -24.63
CA GLU A 36 8.56 31.99 -25.15
C GLU A 36 9.16 31.02 -24.12
N MET A 37 10.28 31.39 -23.49
CA MET A 37 10.95 30.57 -22.48
C MET A 37 10.12 30.48 -21.19
N GLN A 38 9.41 31.57 -20.84
CA GLN A 38 8.47 31.55 -19.73
C GLN A 38 7.31 30.58 -19.98
N ALA A 39 6.76 30.55 -21.20
CA ALA A 39 5.70 29.62 -21.56
C ALA A 39 6.16 28.16 -21.49
N ILE A 40 7.37 27.86 -22.00
CA ILE A 40 7.98 26.53 -21.92
C ILE A 40 8.21 26.11 -20.46
N TYR A 41 8.74 27.01 -19.63
CA TYR A 41 8.96 26.74 -18.20
C TYR A 41 7.64 26.39 -17.49
N LEU A 42 6.59 27.18 -17.70
CA LEU A 42 5.27 26.93 -17.09
C LEU A 42 4.68 25.60 -17.55
N PHE A 43 4.77 25.31 -18.85
CA PHE A 43 4.32 24.03 -19.41
C PHE A 43 5.07 22.84 -18.80
N LEU A 44 6.41 22.85 -18.81
CA LEU A 44 7.23 21.76 -18.28
C LEU A 44 7.01 21.56 -16.78
N LYS A 45 6.89 22.66 -16.02
CA LYS A 45 6.60 22.61 -14.59
C LYS A 45 5.25 21.93 -14.33
N GLN A 46 4.20 22.36 -15.02
CA GLN A 46 2.87 21.75 -14.89
C GLN A 46 2.88 20.28 -15.34
N PHE A 47 3.53 19.98 -16.47
CA PHE A 47 3.69 18.61 -16.97
C PHE A 47 4.35 17.72 -15.93
N TYR A 48 5.45 18.17 -15.31
CA TYR A 48 6.16 17.37 -14.32
C TYR A 48 5.44 17.26 -12.99
N GLU A 49 4.67 18.28 -12.58
CA GLU A 49 3.77 18.18 -11.44
C GLU A 49 2.66 17.14 -11.68
N GLU A 50 2.05 17.14 -12.87
CA GLU A 50 1.05 16.14 -13.25
C GLU A 50 1.67 14.76 -13.46
N PHE A 51 2.85 14.68 -14.06
CA PHE A 51 3.60 13.44 -14.25
C PHE A 51 4.00 12.85 -12.90
N ASP A 52 4.50 13.64 -11.94
CA ASP A 52 4.83 13.13 -10.61
C ASP A 52 3.57 12.75 -9.83
N LYS A 53 2.47 13.48 -10.02
CA LYS A 53 1.17 13.12 -9.45
C LYS A 53 0.65 11.78 -10.01
N ALA A 54 0.81 11.53 -11.31
CA ALA A 54 0.42 10.30 -11.99
C ALA A 54 1.42 9.15 -11.75
N SER A 55 2.71 9.47 -11.65
CA SER A 55 3.84 8.55 -11.48
C SER A 55 4.20 8.32 -10.02
N ARG A 56 3.44 8.87 -9.07
CA ARG A 56 3.34 8.32 -7.72
C ARG A 56 2.78 6.90 -7.86
N VAL A 57 3.65 5.96 -8.22
CA VAL A 57 3.43 4.53 -8.05
C VAL A 57 2.95 4.40 -6.64
N SER A 58 1.68 4.00 -6.48
CA SER A 58 1.10 3.80 -5.17
C SER A 58 2.06 2.95 -4.35
N LYS A 59 2.74 3.56 -3.38
CA LYS A 59 3.62 2.82 -2.46
C LYS A 59 2.82 1.85 -1.61
N ALA A 60 1.50 2.04 -1.59
CA ALA A 60 0.55 1.23 -0.85
C ALA A 60 0.16 -0.06 -1.58
N VAL A 61 0.16 -0.11 -2.91
CA VAL A 61 -0.16 -1.33 -3.67
C VAL A 61 1.10 -1.93 -4.28
N ILE A 62 1.55 -3.05 -3.72
CA ILE A 62 2.78 -3.74 -4.11
C ILE A 62 2.42 -4.99 -4.91
N PRO A 63 2.69 -5.03 -6.23
CA PRO A 63 2.55 -6.26 -6.99
C PRO A 63 3.56 -7.29 -6.51
N LEU A 64 3.12 -8.53 -6.34
CA LEU A 64 3.95 -9.65 -5.93
C LEU A 64 4.01 -10.69 -7.04
N THR A 65 5.19 -11.23 -7.27
CA THR A 65 5.45 -12.31 -8.23
C THR A 65 5.90 -13.56 -7.51
N LEU A 66 5.58 -14.74 -8.06
CA LEU A 66 6.07 -16.00 -7.50
C LEU A 66 7.59 -16.07 -7.66
N LEU A 67 8.30 -16.28 -6.55
CA LEU A 67 9.73 -16.55 -6.57
C LEU A 67 9.95 -17.91 -7.21
N GLN A 68 10.41 -17.90 -8.46
CA GLN A 68 10.83 -19.12 -9.12
C GLN A 68 12.06 -19.66 -8.40
N LYS A 69 12.00 -20.91 -7.93
CA LYS A 69 13.18 -21.59 -7.40
C LYS A 69 14.17 -21.79 -8.55
N HIS A 70 15.07 -20.84 -8.76
CA HIS A 70 16.27 -21.14 -9.53
C HIS A 70 17.04 -22.24 -8.78
N GLN A 71 17.34 -23.34 -9.47
CA GLN A 71 18.07 -24.50 -8.96
C GLN A 71 19.54 -24.20 -8.60
N HIS A 72 19.89 -22.95 -8.26
CA HIS A 72 21.18 -22.65 -7.65
C HIS A 72 21.10 -22.98 -6.17
N SER A 73 21.40 -24.24 -5.87
CA SER A 73 21.77 -24.75 -4.55
C SER A 73 23.06 -24.08 -4.07
N GLY A 74 22.98 -22.79 -3.74
CA GLY A 74 23.96 -22.16 -2.86
C GLY A 74 23.78 -22.72 -1.44
N PRO A 75 24.84 -22.75 -0.61
CA PRO A 75 24.75 -23.31 0.73
C PRO A 75 23.79 -22.47 1.59
N VAL A 76 22.59 -23.00 1.81
CA VAL A 76 21.63 -22.44 2.77
C VAL A 76 22.06 -22.89 4.16
N VAL A 77 22.73 -22.00 4.90
CA VAL A 77 22.98 -22.17 6.32
C VAL A 77 21.98 -21.31 7.08
N LEU A 78 20.90 -21.91 7.59
CA LEU A 78 20.14 -21.32 8.71
C LEU A 78 19.47 -22.42 9.58
N ALA A 79 19.85 -22.39 10.86
CA ALA A 79 19.20 -22.92 12.07
C ALA A 79 19.21 -24.44 12.36
N ALA A 80 20.02 -24.77 13.39
CA ALA A 80 20.05 -25.91 14.29
C ALA A 80 19.11 -27.12 14.03
N MET A 81 19.72 -28.28 13.84
CA MET A 81 19.09 -29.60 13.96
C MET A 81 18.62 -29.83 15.40
N THR A 82 17.37 -29.51 15.73
CA THR A 82 16.70 -30.13 16.88
C THR A 82 16.29 -31.54 16.49
N LYS A 83 17.02 -32.53 17.03
CA LYS A 83 16.58 -33.93 17.03
C LYS A 83 15.31 -34.03 17.87
N GLU A 84 14.30 -34.66 17.28
CA GLU A 84 13.01 -35.02 17.90
C GLU A 84 12.01 -33.88 18.11
N SER A 85 11.06 -33.78 17.18
CA SER A 85 9.66 -33.60 17.56
C SER A 85 8.78 -34.19 16.47
N SER A 86 7.83 -35.04 16.86
CA SER A 86 6.71 -35.53 16.05
C SER A 86 5.68 -34.42 15.75
N ALA A 87 6.16 -33.24 15.35
CA ALA A 87 5.39 -32.00 15.30
C ALA A 87 5.05 -31.59 13.86
N SER A 88 3.79 -31.21 13.64
CA SER A 88 3.21 -30.58 12.44
C SER A 88 4.26 -29.98 11.49
N GLY A 89 4.52 -30.67 10.37
CA GLY A 89 5.44 -30.19 9.34
C GLY A 89 4.83 -29.00 8.64
N LEU A 90 5.39 -27.80 8.84
CA LEU A 90 5.04 -26.65 8.00
C LEU A 90 5.84 -26.74 6.70
N VAL A 91 5.14 -26.88 5.57
CA VAL A 91 5.74 -26.94 4.23
C VAL A 91 5.51 -25.62 3.51
N THR A 92 6.55 -25.09 2.88
CA THR A 92 6.40 -23.87 2.06
C THR A 92 5.74 -24.21 0.72
N LYS A 93 4.51 -23.71 0.51
CA LYS A 93 3.77 -23.84 -0.75
C LYS A 93 4.22 -22.83 -1.80
N ALA A 94 4.39 -21.58 -1.39
CA ALA A 94 4.78 -20.50 -2.27
C ALA A 94 5.54 -19.42 -1.52
N THR A 95 6.39 -18.71 -2.25
CA THR A 95 7.04 -17.49 -1.77
C THR A 95 6.80 -16.44 -2.83
N LEU A 96 6.03 -15.41 -2.49
CA LEU A 96 5.74 -14.29 -3.37
C LEU A 96 6.67 -13.14 -3.00
N VAL A 97 7.21 -12.42 -3.99
CA VAL A 97 8.22 -11.40 -3.78
C VAL A 97 7.93 -10.13 -4.58
N SER A 98 8.37 -9.00 -4.05
CA SER A 98 8.58 -7.76 -4.79
C SER A 98 10.00 -7.30 -4.51
N GLU A 99 10.88 -7.45 -5.49
CA GLU A 99 12.29 -7.06 -5.36
C GLU A 99 12.43 -5.55 -5.21
N GLU A 100 11.71 -4.77 -6.04
CA GLU A 100 11.70 -3.30 -6.00
C GLU A 100 11.32 -2.79 -4.60
N ARG A 101 10.34 -3.42 -3.95
CA ARG A 101 9.84 -3.03 -2.62
C ARG A 101 10.47 -3.83 -1.48
N LYS A 102 11.44 -4.71 -1.76
CA LYS A 102 12.10 -5.59 -0.76
C LYS A 102 11.08 -6.26 0.17
N THR A 103 10.03 -6.84 -0.40
CA THR A 103 8.92 -7.46 0.33
C THR A 103 8.75 -8.91 -0.10
N VAL A 104 8.47 -9.78 0.87
CA VAL A 104 8.32 -11.22 0.72
C VAL A 104 7.06 -11.66 1.45
N VAL A 105 6.23 -12.47 0.82
CA VAL A 105 5.10 -13.16 1.44
C VAL A 105 5.36 -14.66 1.35
N ARG A 106 5.53 -15.31 2.50
CA ARG A 106 5.66 -16.77 2.57
C ARG A 106 4.31 -17.40 2.86
N ILE A 107 3.99 -18.44 2.11
CA ILE A 107 2.77 -19.23 2.26
C ILE A 107 3.20 -20.63 2.71
N LEU A 108 2.82 -20.99 3.92
CA LEU A 108 3.14 -22.24 4.57
C LEU A 108 1.86 -23.04 4.74
N GLU A 109 1.88 -24.34 4.43
CA GLU A 109 0.80 -25.26 4.76
C GLU A 109 1.21 -26.09 5.98
N ASP A 110 0.29 -26.23 6.94
CA ASP A 110 0.38 -27.28 7.95
C ASP A 110 -0.15 -28.60 7.37
N GLU A 111 0.74 -29.58 7.21
CA GLU A 111 0.42 -30.88 6.62
C GLU A 111 -0.70 -31.64 7.35
N GLN A 112 -0.90 -31.41 8.64
CA GLN A 112 -1.93 -32.14 9.41
C GLN A 112 -3.32 -31.56 9.21
N SER A 113 -3.41 -30.23 9.22
CA SER A 113 -4.69 -29.51 9.16
C SER A 113 -5.04 -29.01 7.76
N HIS A 114 -4.13 -29.17 6.79
CA HIS A 114 -4.19 -28.56 5.45
C HIS A 114 -4.47 -27.05 5.49
N SER A 115 -4.11 -26.39 6.61
CA SER A 115 -4.36 -24.97 6.79
C SER A 115 -3.14 -24.16 6.36
N LEU A 116 -3.40 -23.06 5.67
CA LEU A 116 -2.37 -22.12 5.25
C LEU A 116 -2.09 -21.06 6.30
N GLN A 117 -0.82 -20.67 6.34
CA GLN A 117 -0.30 -19.54 7.08
C GLN A 117 0.43 -18.60 6.12
N PHE A 118 0.09 -17.32 6.18
CA PHE A 118 0.68 -16.26 5.37
C PHE A 118 1.54 -15.38 6.26
N HIS A 119 2.81 -15.21 5.90
CA HIS A 119 3.75 -14.35 6.62
C HIS A 119 4.29 -13.28 5.67
N VAL A 120 3.94 -12.03 5.92
CA VAL A 120 4.45 -10.85 5.20
C VAL A 120 5.70 -10.35 5.91
N ILE A 121 6.79 -10.23 5.15
CA ILE A 121 8.12 -9.79 5.60
C ILE A 121 8.56 -8.70 4.64
N GLY A 122 8.74 -7.48 5.11
CA GLY A 122 9.20 -6.39 4.24
C GLY A 122 9.85 -5.28 5.02
N ASN A 123 10.53 -4.37 4.32
CA ASN A 123 11.15 -3.19 4.91
C ASN A 123 10.14 -2.06 5.18
N GLN A 124 8.99 -2.42 5.76
CA GLN A 124 7.95 -1.44 6.07
C GLN A 124 8.39 -0.63 7.29
N LYS A 125 8.38 0.71 7.15
CA LYS A 125 8.71 1.62 8.26
C LYS A 125 7.77 1.48 9.46
N GLN A 126 6.58 0.90 9.27
CA GLN A 126 5.63 0.59 10.33
C GLN A 126 5.50 -0.94 10.47
N PRO A 127 6.32 -1.58 11.34
CA PRO A 127 6.32 -3.04 11.51
C PRO A 127 5.02 -3.61 12.13
N ASN A 128 4.08 -2.74 12.53
CA ASN A 128 2.83 -3.11 13.21
C ASN A 128 1.62 -2.55 12.45
N SER A 129 1.29 -3.11 11.29
CA SER A 129 0.09 -2.71 10.55
C SER A 129 -0.59 -3.91 9.90
N TYR A 130 -1.91 -3.87 9.84
CA TYR A 130 -2.72 -4.82 9.07
C TYR A 130 -2.44 -4.58 7.58
N VAL A 131 -2.08 -5.62 6.85
CA VAL A 131 -1.94 -5.57 5.39
C VAL A 131 -2.92 -6.53 4.74
N ILE A 132 -3.29 -6.24 3.49
CA ILE A 132 -4.23 -7.07 2.72
C ILE A 132 -3.46 -7.75 1.60
N LEU A 133 -3.54 -9.06 1.53
CA LEU A 133 -3.10 -9.83 0.37
C LEU A 133 -4.31 -10.08 -0.54
N SER A 134 -4.39 -9.33 -1.64
CA SER A 134 -5.43 -9.49 -2.65
C SER A 134 -5.00 -10.49 -3.71
N LEU A 135 -5.68 -11.62 -3.80
CA LEU A 135 -5.55 -12.60 -4.87
C LEU A 135 -6.53 -12.21 -5.98
N LEU A 136 -6.04 -11.75 -7.14
CA LEU A 136 -6.91 -11.26 -8.22
C LEU A 136 -7.70 -12.37 -8.92
N ASN A 137 -7.21 -13.61 -8.81
CA ASN A 137 -7.90 -14.82 -9.20
C ASN A 137 -7.52 -15.86 -8.14
N PRO A 138 -8.39 -16.15 -7.14
CA PRO A 138 -9.86 -16.17 -7.21
C PRO A 138 -10.64 -14.93 -6.69
N GLN A 139 -10.06 -13.73 -6.69
CA GLN A 139 -10.69 -12.49 -6.16
C GLN A 139 -10.95 -12.49 -4.64
N VAL A 140 -10.01 -13.04 -3.88
CA VAL A 140 -10.07 -13.11 -2.42
C VAL A 140 -9.14 -12.07 -1.81
N ASP A 141 -9.61 -11.39 -0.77
CA ASP A 141 -8.79 -10.47 0.04
C ASP A 141 -8.52 -11.12 1.39
N LEU A 142 -7.24 -11.31 1.73
CA LEU A 142 -6.79 -11.90 2.98
C LEU A 142 -6.18 -10.84 3.87
N VAL A 143 -6.71 -10.67 5.08
CA VAL A 143 -6.23 -9.66 6.03
C VAL A 143 -5.27 -10.29 7.01
N THR A 144 -4.05 -9.75 7.13
CA THR A 144 -3.11 -10.18 8.17
C THR A 144 -3.34 -9.43 9.48
N ASN A 145 -2.92 -9.99 10.60
CA ASN A 145 -2.78 -9.23 11.83
C ASN A 145 -1.67 -8.15 11.74
N GLU A 146 -1.50 -7.37 12.81
CA GLU A 146 -0.50 -6.30 12.91
C GLU A 146 0.94 -6.77 12.68
N LYS A 147 1.24 -8.04 12.97
CA LYS A 147 2.57 -8.64 12.79
C LYS A 147 2.77 -9.20 11.37
N GLY A 148 1.87 -8.89 10.43
CA GLY A 148 1.92 -9.39 9.06
C GLY A 148 1.62 -10.89 8.95
N LYS A 149 0.88 -11.48 9.91
CA LYS A 149 0.56 -12.92 9.90
C LYS A 149 -0.93 -13.19 9.75
N LEU A 150 -1.28 -14.17 8.94
CA LEU A 150 -2.61 -14.79 8.87
C LEU A 150 -2.45 -16.30 8.99
N LYS A 151 -3.36 -16.98 9.68
CA LYS A 151 -3.31 -18.43 9.92
C LYS A 151 -4.70 -19.04 9.77
N GLY A 152 -4.74 -20.34 9.50
CA GLY A 152 -5.98 -21.11 9.52
C GLY A 152 -6.82 -20.98 8.25
N VAL A 153 -6.23 -20.58 7.13
CA VAL A 153 -6.95 -20.43 5.85
C VAL A 153 -6.97 -21.78 5.15
N GLN A 154 -8.14 -22.38 4.96
CA GLN A 154 -8.26 -23.73 4.37
C GLN A 154 -8.65 -23.69 2.89
N GLU A 155 -9.42 -22.68 2.49
CA GLU A 155 -10.07 -22.58 1.18
C GLU A 155 -9.09 -22.42 0.00
N LEU A 156 -7.81 -22.22 0.28
CA LEU A 156 -6.78 -21.90 -0.70
C LEU A 156 -5.65 -22.94 -0.77
N SER A 157 -5.76 -24.07 -0.03
CA SER A 157 -4.70 -25.10 0.06
C SER A 157 -4.32 -25.68 -1.30
N ASP A 158 -5.31 -25.85 -2.17
CA ASP A 158 -5.20 -26.57 -3.45
C ASP A 158 -4.96 -25.64 -4.66
N ILE A 159 -4.73 -24.35 -4.41
CA ILE A 159 -4.55 -23.36 -5.48
C ILE A 159 -3.16 -23.50 -6.12
N ASP A 160 -3.12 -23.43 -7.44
CA ASP A 160 -1.89 -23.27 -8.21
C ASP A 160 -1.38 -21.82 -8.14
N TRP A 161 -0.51 -21.57 -7.17
CA TRP A 161 0.13 -20.28 -6.92
C TRP A 161 0.92 -19.71 -8.11
N SER A 162 1.27 -20.50 -9.13
CA SER A 162 1.94 -20.00 -10.33
C SER A 162 1.02 -19.18 -11.23
N THR A 163 -0.30 -19.37 -11.10
CA THR A 163 -1.32 -18.69 -11.91
C THR A 163 -1.97 -17.50 -11.18
N VAL A 164 -1.72 -17.37 -9.88
CA VAL A 164 -2.36 -16.36 -9.03
C VAL A 164 -1.63 -15.03 -9.11
N SER A 165 -2.28 -14.04 -9.72
CA SER A 165 -1.82 -12.65 -9.64
C SER A 165 -2.13 -12.09 -8.24
N THR A 166 -1.10 -11.61 -7.56
CA THR A 166 -1.21 -11.19 -6.15
C THR A 166 -0.76 -9.76 -5.95
N LEU A 167 -1.55 -8.99 -5.20
CA LEU A 167 -1.21 -7.64 -4.76
C LEU A 167 -1.16 -7.61 -3.23
N LEU A 168 -0.14 -6.96 -2.67
CA LEU A 168 -0.09 -6.62 -1.25
C LEU A 168 -0.50 -5.15 -1.09
N ARG A 169 -1.53 -4.89 -0.29
CA ARG A 169 -2.01 -3.54 0.02
C ARG A 169 -1.59 -3.17 1.44
N ILE A 170 -0.87 -2.06 1.55
CA ILE A 170 -0.44 -1.41 2.78
C ILE A 170 -1.41 -0.26 3.04
N PRO A 171 -1.81 0.00 4.30
CA PRO A 171 -2.73 1.09 4.58
C PRO A 171 -2.08 2.44 4.24
N VAL A 172 -2.78 3.29 3.50
CA VAL A 172 -2.33 4.65 3.16
C VAL A 172 -2.45 5.60 4.33
N PHE A 173 -3.44 5.39 5.20
CA PHE A 173 -3.54 6.10 6.47
C PHE A 173 -4.46 5.34 7.45
N LYS A 174 -4.33 5.70 8.72
CA LYS A 174 -5.10 5.13 9.83
C LYS A 174 -5.74 6.22 10.66
N THR A 175 -6.92 5.94 11.20
CA THR A 175 -7.58 6.81 12.18
C THR A 175 -8.30 5.98 13.22
N THR A 176 -8.71 6.61 14.32
CA THR A 176 -9.43 5.95 15.41
C THR A 176 -10.72 6.69 15.68
N VAL A 177 -11.82 5.95 15.66
CA VAL A 177 -13.12 6.43 16.10
C VAL A 177 -13.20 6.19 17.60
N HIS A 178 -13.27 7.28 18.37
CA HIS A 178 -13.37 7.20 19.83
C HIS A 178 -14.84 7.14 20.28
N PRO A 179 -15.15 6.36 21.32
CA PRO A 179 -16.52 6.13 21.77
C PRO A 179 -17.24 7.43 22.21
N GLY A 180 -16.51 8.37 22.83
CA GLY A 180 -17.04 9.64 23.31
C GLY A 180 -17.34 10.70 22.24
N ILE A 181 -17.13 10.38 20.97
CA ILE A 181 -17.41 11.26 19.83
C ILE A 181 -18.76 10.85 19.24
N SER A 182 -19.87 11.12 19.93
CA SER A 182 -21.22 10.94 19.33
C SER A 182 -21.62 12.21 18.56
N ASN A 183 -22.26 12.04 17.41
CA ASN A 183 -22.82 13.09 16.55
C ASN A 183 -21.80 14.14 16.10
N LYS A 184 -20.57 13.71 15.81
CA LYS A 184 -19.55 14.58 15.20
C LYS A 184 -19.05 13.97 13.90
N SER A 185 -18.88 14.85 12.92
CA SER A 185 -18.15 14.60 11.69
C SER A 185 -16.71 15.08 11.85
N PHE A 186 -15.75 14.32 11.33
CA PHE A 186 -14.38 14.77 11.19
C PHE A 186 -13.78 14.23 9.89
N ASN A 187 -12.78 14.96 9.37
CA ASN A 187 -12.12 14.61 8.13
C ASN A 187 -10.73 14.07 8.42
N VAL A 188 -10.33 13.06 7.64
CA VAL A 188 -8.98 12.52 7.66
C VAL A 188 -8.43 12.60 6.26
N LYS A 189 -7.22 13.14 6.13
CA LYS A 189 -6.53 13.36 4.86
C LYS A 189 -5.15 12.72 4.90
N ASN A 190 -4.75 12.08 3.79
CA ASN A 190 -3.41 11.52 3.66
C ASN A 190 -2.44 12.46 2.94
N GLU A 191 -1.18 12.03 2.82
CA GLU A 191 -0.11 12.79 2.15
C GLU A 191 -0.35 12.97 0.64
N SER A 192 -1.14 12.10 0.00
CA SER A 192 -1.56 12.25 -1.40
C SER A 192 -2.76 13.19 -1.57
N GLY A 193 -3.33 13.67 -0.47
CA GLY A 193 -4.44 14.61 -0.44
C GLY A 193 -5.83 13.99 -0.55
N GLN A 194 -5.95 12.67 -0.52
CA GLN A 194 -7.23 11.96 -0.44
C GLN A 194 -7.86 12.22 0.93
N GLU A 195 -9.14 12.60 0.92
CA GLU A 195 -9.89 12.92 2.13
C GLU A 195 -11.11 12.00 2.31
N VAL A 196 -11.29 11.53 3.54
CA VAL A 196 -12.48 10.81 3.99
C VAL A 196 -13.15 11.58 5.12
N GLU A 197 -14.46 11.72 5.01
CA GLU A 197 -15.34 12.18 6.08
C GLU A 197 -15.81 10.97 6.89
N ILE A 198 -15.72 11.07 8.21
CA ILE A 198 -16.17 10.03 9.13
C ILE A 198 -17.19 10.65 10.07
N GLN A 199 -18.39 10.09 10.09
CA GLN A 199 -19.49 10.53 10.93
C GLN A 199 -19.90 9.38 11.85
N LYS A 200 -19.92 9.62 13.16
CA LYS A 200 -20.40 8.65 14.15
C LYS A 200 -21.77 9.06 14.67
N TYR A 201 -22.73 8.14 14.58
CA TYR A 201 -24.11 8.26 15.06
C TYR A 201 -24.36 7.14 16.05
N ASP A 202 -24.19 7.40 17.34
CA ASP A 202 -24.35 6.40 18.40
C ASP A 202 -23.55 5.11 18.14
N GLU A 203 -24.20 4.06 17.62
CA GLU A 203 -23.64 2.74 17.27
C GLU A 203 -23.16 2.63 15.82
N HIS A 204 -23.49 3.60 14.96
CA HIS A 204 -23.19 3.56 13.54
C HIS A 204 -22.04 4.49 13.20
N VAL A 205 -21.21 4.07 12.24
CA VAL A 205 -20.19 4.90 11.63
C VAL A 205 -20.44 4.94 10.13
N GLN A 206 -20.53 6.16 9.60
CA GLN A 206 -20.57 6.43 8.18
C GLN A 206 -19.20 6.94 7.71
N ILE A 207 -18.72 6.40 6.60
CA ILE A 207 -17.50 6.83 5.91
C ILE A 207 -17.89 7.32 4.52
N LYS A 208 -17.50 8.54 4.17
CA LYS A 208 -17.70 9.12 2.84
C LYS A 208 -16.37 9.62 2.28
N VAL A 209 -16.02 9.15 1.09
CA VAL A 209 -14.85 9.68 0.36
C VAL A 209 -15.24 11.01 -0.27
N LYS A 210 -14.46 12.08 -0.05
CA LYS A 210 -14.80 13.42 -0.56
C LYS A 210 -14.26 13.71 -1.95
N ASN A 211 -13.14 13.12 -2.33
CA ASN A 211 -12.46 13.45 -3.58
C ASN A 211 -13.03 12.59 -4.71
N GLU A 212 -13.65 13.22 -5.70
CA GLU A 212 -13.97 12.58 -6.97
C GLU A 212 -12.66 12.07 -7.60
N GLY A 213 -12.60 10.78 -7.94
CA GLY A 213 -11.38 10.13 -8.44
C GLY A 213 -10.42 9.59 -7.37
N SER A 214 -10.84 9.51 -6.10
CA SER A 214 -10.08 8.79 -5.09
C SER A 214 -9.81 7.34 -5.49
N VAL A 215 -8.59 6.89 -5.30
CA VAL A 215 -8.17 5.49 -5.53
C VAL A 215 -8.41 4.58 -4.32
N LEU A 216 -8.97 5.11 -3.22
CA LEU A 216 -9.33 4.28 -2.05
C LEU A 216 -10.37 3.23 -2.44
N SER A 217 -10.06 1.96 -2.22
CA SER A 217 -10.93 0.85 -2.60
C SER A 217 -11.37 0.01 -1.42
N ARG A 218 -10.71 0.10 -0.26
CA ARG A 218 -11.04 -0.72 0.91
C ARG A 218 -10.83 0.03 2.22
N VAL A 219 -11.62 -0.32 3.22
CA VAL A 219 -11.41 0.05 4.61
C VAL A 219 -11.46 -1.20 5.48
N LEU A 220 -10.44 -1.42 6.30
CA LEU A 220 -10.47 -2.42 7.36
C LEU A 220 -10.91 -1.72 8.65
N VAL A 221 -12.01 -2.20 9.22
CA VAL A 221 -12.51 -1.83 10.53
C VAL A 221 -11.99 -2.85 11.52
N VAL A 222 -11.21 -2.43 12.52
CA VAL A 222 -10.71 -3.29 13.59
C VAL A 222 -11.32 -2.84 14.91
N GLN A 223 -11.98 -3.77 15.59
CA GLN A 223 -12.61 -3.61 16.90
C GLN A 223 -12.02 -4.64 17.87
N ASP A 224 -12.31 -4.54 19.16
CA ASP A 224 -11.65 -5.37 20.20
C ASP A 224 -11.75 -6.88 19.96
N LYS A 225 -12.81 -7.35 19.27
CA LYS A 225 -13.09 -8.78 19.06
C LYS A 225 -13.32 -9.17 17.59
N SER A 226 -13.32 -8.21 16.68
CA SER A 226 -13.69 -8.44 15.29
C SER A 226 -12.91 -7.53 14.35
N SER A 227 -12.81 -7.95 13.10
CA SER A 227 -12.28 -7.11 12.04
C SER A 227 -13.04 -7.36 10.76
N ASP A 228 -13.53 -6.29 10.14
CA ASP A 228 -14.33 -6.34 8.92
C ASP A 228 -13.67 -5.55 7.81
N LEU A 229 -13.49 -6.20 6.66
CA LEU A 229 -12.96 -5.57 5.47
C LEU A 229 -14.12 -5.15 4.57
N ILE A 230 -14.26 -3.85 4.34
CA ILE A 230 -15.35 -3.29 3.53
C ILE A 230 -14.77 -2.75 2.22
N LYS A 231 -15.32 -3.19 1.09
CA LYS A 231 -14.99 -2.64 -0.24
C LYS A 231 -15.73 -1.33 -0.45
N MET A 232 -14.99 -0.30 -0.88
CA MET A 232 -15.52 1.03 -1.17
C MET A 232 -15.96 1.10 -2.64
N SER A 233 -17.18 1.58 -2.89
CA SER A 233 -17.79 1.68 -4.23
C SER A 233 -18.14 3.12 -4.63
N GLY A 234 -17.55 4.11 -3.96
CA GLY A 234 -17.84 5.54 -4.16
C GLY A 234 -19.10 6.04 -3.46
N GLN A 235 -19.97 5.14 -2.99
CA GLN A 235 -21.08 5.48 -2.09
C GLN A 235 -20.62 5.56 -0.64
N PRO A 236 -21.33 6.31 0.23
CA PRO A 236 -21.09 6.28 1.67
C PRO A 236 -21.23 4.87 2.22
N ILE A 237 -20.26 4.46 3.02
CA ILE A 237 -20.23 3.15 3.69
C ILE A 237 -20.79 3.35 5.08
N ASN A 238 -21.68 2.47 5.50
CA ASN A 238 -22.21 2.45 6.86
C ASN A 238 -21.89 1.09 7.48
N PHE A 239 -21.43 1.09 8.72
CA PHE A 239 -21.25 -0.12 9.51
C PHE A 239 -21.58 0.15 10.97
N GLU A 240 -21.89 -0.92 11.69
CA GLU A 240 -22.23 -0.90 13.10
C GLU A 240 -20.99 -1.24 13.95
N LEU A 241 -20.87 -0.57 15.09
CA LEU A 241 -19.87 -0.89 16.10
C LEU A 241 -20.40 -2.04 16.96
N THR A 242 -19.62 -3.12 17.08
CA THR A 242 -19.96 -4.25 17.95
C THR A 242 -20.09 -3.81 19.42
N ASP A 243 -19.32 -2.80 19.82
CA ASP A 243 -19.45 -2.12 21.11
C ASP A 243 -19.27 -0.61 20.92
N PRO A 244 -20.32 0.22 21.07
CA PRO A 244 -20.25 1.68 20.90
C PRO A 244 -19.36 2.39 21.92
N HIS A 245 -18.99 1.70 23.01
CA HIS A 245 -18.11 2.21 24.05
C HIS A 245 -16.65 1.81 23.85
N SER A 246 -16.36 0.97 22.87
CA SER A 246 -15.00 0.59 22.47
C SER A 246 -14.42 1.53 21.41
N LYS A 247 -13.11 1.47 21.21
CA LYS A 247 -12.45 2.18 20.10
C LYS A 247 -12.54 1.32 18.84
N ALA A 248 -12.77 1.97 17.70
CA ALA A 248 -12.62 1.32 16.40
C ALA A 248 -11.45 1.94 15.65
N HIS A 249 -10.54 1.11 15.17
CA HIS A 249 -9.42 1.51 14.33
C HIS A 249 -9.79 1.30 12.87
N LEU A 250 -9.61 2.34 12.06
CA LEU A 250 -9.93 2.31 10.63
C LEU A 250 -8.63 2.43 9.84
N TYR A 251 -8.39 1.47 8.95
CA TYR A 251 -7.25 1.42 8.04
C TYR A 251 -7.76 1.53 6.61
N PHE A 252 -7.29 2.55 5.88
CA PHE A 252 -7.73 2.82 4.52
C PHE A 252 -6.69 2.32 3.53
N TYR A 253 -7.16 1.69 2.46
CA TYR A 253 -6.31 1.12 1.41
C TYR A 253 -6.78 1.60 0.04
N GLU A 254 -5.81 1.83 -0.83
CA GLU A 254 -6.03 1.87 -2.28
C GLU A 254 -6.33 0.48 -2.81
#